data_AF-A0A1H0KUD0-F1
#
_entry.id   AF-A0A1H0KUD0-F1
#
_cell.length_a   1.000
_cell.length_b   1.000
_cell.length_c   1.000
_cell.angle_alpha   90.00
_cell.angle_beta   90.00
_cell.angle_gamma   90.00
#
_symmetry.space_group_name_H-M   'P 1'
#
loop_
_entity.id
_entity.type
_entity.pdbx_description
1 polymer ?
#
loop_
_entity_poly.entity_id
_entity_poly.type
_entity_poly.pdbx_seq_one_letter_code
_entity_poly.pdbx_strand_id
1 'polypeptide(L)'
;MNTNFKDVNEASFTLDAIREMAETMNEIYEQMKRIPKHLYGQYYLQERAKYDASRVTMKYERWKTQEWDETFESLKDLQTLVVAEFLTKRPLRFSRRPTLREIAEVQLDLVQNRLSNVFAYCEDFKEMCACFRRFNWWEGDILKLDYNRYGKYLLFNYHKMTEEERQAFFELDIMLELINKDMAKVMPAIEDDETQMNTEGEMEMKIVQAARTMRAEGTLKHLYDYTWVMMLMNETKWLPSFDTPTSFVDYMGQCGVEIMSSRSNITKYYDKARGEFPNWTFDDADGDEAKRRNNVGKRFLNLVRSGNNSH
;
A
#
# COMPACT_ATOMS: atom_id res chain seq x y z
N MET A 1 40.78 27.67 -47.67
CA MET A 1 40.82 26.92 -46.39
C MET A 1 40.24 27.80 -45.30
N ASN A 2 38.95 27.71 -45.00
CA ASN A 2 38.37 28.42 -43.83
C ASN A 2 37.01 27.83 -43.39
N THR A 3 36.91 26.50 -43.33
CA THR A 3 35.67 25.77 -43.03
C THR A 3 35.88 24.69 -41.96
N ASN A 4 36.66 24.98 -40.90
CA ASN A 4 36.91 23.93 -39.89
C ASN A 4 37.09 24.41 -38.44
N PHE A 5 36.91 25.70 -38.14
CA PHE A 5 37.04 26.22 -36.77
C PHE A 5 35.70 26.52 -36.09
N LYS A 6 34.63 26.79 -36.84
CA LYS A 6 33.29 27.00 -36.26
C LYS A 6 32.64 25.68 -35.83
N ASP A 7 32.67 24.67 -36.70
CA ASP A 7 32.01 23.37 -36.45
C ASP A 7 32.63 22.60 -35.28
N VAL A 8 33.95 22.74 -35.05
CA VAL A 8 34.65 22.12 -33.91
C VAL A 8 34.30 22.80 -32.58
N ASN A 9 34.15 24.12 -32.58
CA ASN A 9 33.77 24.89 -31.39
C ASN A 9 32.30 24.68 -31.01
N GLU A 10 31.39 24.59 -31.99
CA GLU A 10 29.99 24.24 -31.76
C GLU A 10 29.86 22.81 -31.22
N ALA A 11 30.57 21.83 -31.79
CA ALA A 11 30.55 20.45 -31.30
C ALA A 11 31.11 20.31 -29.87
N SER A 12 32.18 21.04 -29.53
CA SER A 12 32.75 21.05 -28.16
C SER A 12 31.77 21.65 -27.15
N PHE A 13 31.16 22.79 -27.49
CA PHE A 13 30.17 23.45 -26.64
C PHE A 13 28.93 22.56 -26.40
N THR A 14 28.51 21.83 -27.45
CA THR A 14 27.38 20.91 -27.36
C THR A 14 27.68 19.71 -26.46
N LEU A 15 28.91 19.18 -26.48
CA LEU A 15 29.33 18.08 -25.62
C LEU A 15 29.47 18.49 -24.15
N ASP A 16 30.00 19.68 -23.88
CA ASP A 16 30.09 20.21 -22.52
C ASP A 16 28.68 20.45 -21.93
N ALA A 17 27.75 21.01 -22.73
CA ALA A 17 26.35 21.19 -22.30
C ALA A 17 25.66 19.84 -22.01
N ILE A 18 25.90 18.80 -22.81
CA ILE A 18 25.36 17.45 -22.56
C ILE A 18 25.93 16.87 -21.26
N ARG A 19 27.23 17.08 -20.99
CA ARG A 19 27.86 16.62 -19.73
C ARG A 19 27.27 17.34 -18.52
N GLU A 20 27.14 18.66 -18.58
CA GLU A 20 26.53 19.46 -17.50
C GLU A 20 25.07 19.05 -17.24
N MET A 21 24.29 18.78 -18.29
CA MET A 21 22.92 18.25 -18.14
C MET A 21 22.92 16.87 -17.47
N ALA A 22 23.86 15.98 -17.83
CA ALA A 22 23.97 14.66 -17.22
C ALA A 22 24.34 14.74 -15.73
N GLU A 23 25.28 15.62 -15.37
CA GLU A 23 25.66 15.89 -13.99
C GLU A 23 24.47 16.44 -13.18
N THR A 24 23.76 17.43 -13.72
CA THR A 24 22.56 18.01 -13.09
C THR A 24 21.46 16.96 -12.90
N MET A 25 21.20 16.11 -13.91
CA MET A 25 20.23 15.01 -13.80
C MET A 25 20.63 14.01 -12.72
N ASN A 26 21.92 13.72 -12.59
CA ASN A 26 22.42 12.81 -11.57
C ASN A 26 22.31 13.40 -10.16
N GLU A 27 22.58 14.71 -9.99
CA GLU A 27 22.36 15.40 -8.72
C GLU A 27 20.89 15.40 -8.30
N ILE A 28 19.99 15.70 -9.24
CA ILE A 28 18.55 15.61 -9.01
C ILE A 28 18.17 14.18 -8.59
N TYR A 29 18.70 13.16 -9.28
CA TYR A 29 18.43 11.76 -8.95
C TYR A 29 18.91 11.39 -7.54
N GLU A 30 20.10 11.82 -7.12
CA GLU A 30 20.62 11.59 -5.77
C GLU A 30 19.81 12.33 -4.69
N GLN A 31 19.35 13.55 -4.97
CA GLN A 31 18.43 14.26 -4.09
C GLN A 31 17.08 13.53 -3.99
N MET A 32 16.57 13.00 -5.10
CA MET A 32 15.32 12.24 -5.12
C MET A 32 15.38 10.94 -4.32
N LYS A 33 16.55 10.29 -4.20
CA LYS A 33 16.71 9.12 -3.31
C LYS A 33 16.52 9.45 -1.83
N ARG A 34 16.69 10.71 -1.44
CA ARG A 34 16.55 11.19 -0.06
C ARG A 34 15.14 11.65 0.28
N ILE A 35 14.23 11.71 -0.70
CA ILE A 35 12.84 12.10 -0.48
C ILE A 35 12.14 11.02 0.35
N PRO A 36 11.57 11.36 1.53
CA PRO A 36 10.76 10.44 2.31
C PRO A 36 9.62 9.83 1.49
N LYS A 37 9.41 8.51 1.60
CA LYS A 37 8.44 7.77 0.77
C LYS A 37 7.02 8.36 0.84
N HIS A 38 6.58 8.82 2.02
CA HIS A 38 5.24 9.37 2.24
C HIS A 38 4.96 10.64 1.42
N LEU A 39 6.00 11.41 1.06
CA LEU A 39 5.83 12.64 0.26
C LEU A 39 5.35 12.33 -1.16
N TYR A 40 5.63 11.13 -1.68
CA TYR A 40 5.08 10.71 -2.96
C TYR A 40 3.57 10.54 -2.89
N GLY A 41 3.04 9.91 -1.83
CA GLY A 41 1.60 9.80 -1.61
C GLY A 41 0.92 11.16 -1.47
N GLN A 42 1.54 12.09 -0.75
CA GLN A 42 1.04 13.46 -0.63
C GLN A 42 0.97 14.17 -1.99
N TYR A 43 2.03 14.06 -2.80
CA TYR A 43 2.03 14.59 -4.16
C TYR A 43 0.87 14.03 -4.99
N TYR A 44 0.65 12.70 -4.95
CA TYR A 44 -0.46 12.07 -5.65
C TYR A 44 -1.83 12.64 -5.23
N LEU A 45 -2.08 12.74 -3.92
CA LEU A 45 -3.33 13.26 -3.39
C LEU A 45 -3.55 14.74 -3.74
N GLN A 46 -2.48 15.54 -3.78
CA GLN A 46 -2.53 16.94 -4.21
C GLN A 46 -2.87 17.07 -5.70
N GLU A 47 -2.30 16.24 -6.57
CA GLU A 47 -2.65 16.24 -7.99
C GLU A 47 -4.09 15.75 -8.22
N ARG A 48 -4.49 14.67 -7.52
CA ARG A 48 -5.86 14.15 -7.54
C ARG A 48 -6.88 15.21 -7.13
N ALA A 49 -6.59 16.01 -6.11
CA ALA A 49 -7.50 17.07 -5.64
C ALA A 49 -7.76 18.18 -6.67
N LYS A 50 -6.90 18.32 -7.69
CA LYS A 50 -7.09 19.28 -8.79
C LYS A 50 -8.02 18.73 -9.89
N TYR A 51 -8.25 17.42 -9.92
CA TYR A 51 -9.08 16.77 -10.92
C TYR A 51 -10.57 16.93 -10.59
N ASP A 52 -11.36 17.32 -11.59
CA ASP A 52 -12.82 17.45 -11.44
C ASP A 52 -13.49 16.06 -11.44
N ALA A 53 -13.88 15.61 -10.25
CA ALA A 53 -14.53 14.32 -10.04
C ALA A 53 -15.95 14.22 -10.61
N SER A 54 -16.58 15.35 -10.99
CA SER A 54 -18.01 15.40 -11.34
C SER A 54 -18.41 14.37 -12.40
N ARG A 55 -17.57 14.22 -13.44
CA ARG A 55 -17.84 13.29 -14.55
C ARG A 55 -17.77 11.83 -14.13
N VAL A 56 -16.85 11.51 -13.24
CA VAL A 56 -16.64 10.14 -12.71
C VAL A 56 -17.77 9.77 -11.76
N THR A 57 -18.12 10.67 -10.83
CA THR A 57 -19.24 10.48 -9.92
C THR A 57 -20.54 10.30 -10.70
N MET A 58 -20.81 11.11 -11.73
CA MET A 58 -21.99 10.91 -12.59
C MET A 58 -21.99 9.56 -13.33
N LYS A 59 -20.82 9.04 -13.74
CA LYS A 59 -20.71 7.70 -14.37
C LYS A 59 -21.10 6.62 -13.37
N TYR A 60 -20.62 6.72 -12.13
CA TYR A 60 -20.96 5.79 -11.06
C TYR A 60 -22.45 5.82 -10.70
N GLU A 61 -23.02 7.01 -10.47
CA GLU A 61 -24.45 7.16 -10.17
C GLU A 61 -25.33 6.65 -11.31
N ARG A 62 -24.92 6.88 -12.57
CA ARG A 62 -25.63 6.31 -13.71
C ARG A 62 -25.61 4.79 -13.69
N TRP A 63 -24.46 4.18 -13.38
CA TRP A 63 -24.37 2.73 -13.25
C TRP A 63 -25.34 2.22 -12.17
N LYS A 64 -25.40 2.86 -10.99
CA LYS A 64 -26.36 2.53 -9.93
C LYS A 64 -27.83 2.61 -10.38
N THR A 65 -28.17 3.59 -11.20
CA THR A 65 -29.56 3.70 -11.72
C THR A 65 -29.92 2.67 -12.78
N GLN A 66 -28.92 2.08 -13.44
CA GLN A 66 -29.10 1.07 -14.48
C GLN A 66 -29.09 -0.35 -13.90
N GLU A 67 -28.31 -0.55 -12.84
CA GLU A 67 -28.29 -1.80 -12.11
C GLU A 67 -29.51 -1.91 -11.20
N TRP A 68 -30.26 -3.01 -11.32
CA TRP A 68 -31.51 -3.18 -10.57
C TRP A 68 -31.28 -3.52 -9.10
N ASP A 69 -30.10 -4.06 -8.76
CA ASP A 69 -29.71 -4.41 -7.39
C ASP A 69 -28.18 -4.27 -7.18
N GLU A 70 -27.78 -3.44 -6.22
CA GLU A 70 -26.39 -3.18 -5.86
C GLU A 70 -25.84 -4.30 -4.97
N THR A 71 -25.77 -5.52 -5.50
CA THR A 71 -25.20 -6.66 -4.79
C THR A 71 -23.69 -6.55 -4.64
N PHE A 72 -23.12 -7.28 -3.67
CA PHE A 72 -21.68 -7.37 -3.51
C PHE A 72 -20.97 -7.92 -4.76
N GLU A 73 -21.57 -8.88 -5.46
CA GLU A 73 -20.99 -9.44 -6.69
C GLU A 73 -21.06 -8.46 -7.88
N SER A 74 -22.16 -7.71 -8.05
CA SER A 74 -22.23 -6.69 -9.12
C SER A 74 -21.22 -5.55 -8.90
N LEU A 75 -20.92 -5.21 -7.64
CA LEU A 75 -19.83 -4.28 -7.31
C LEU A 75 -18.43 -4.86 -7.59
N LYS A 76 -18.20 -6.16 -7.38
CA LYS A 76 -16.93 -6.82 -7.77
C LYS A 76 -16.74 -6.85 -9.28
N ASP A 77 -17.81 -7.06 -10.02
CA ASP A 77 -17.80 -7.01 -11.48
C ASP A 77 -17.50 -5.59 -11.97
N LEU A 78 -18.12 -4.57 -11.36
CA LEU A 78 -17.80 -3.17 -11.65
C LEU A 78 -16.35 -2.81 -11.28
N GLN A 79 -15.85 -3.25 -10.13
CA GLN A 79 -14.45 -3.05 -9.71
C GLN A 79 -13.50 -3.64 -10.76
N THR A 80 -13.79 -4.85 -11.24
CA THR A 80 -13.03 -5.53 -12.29
C THR A 80 -13.07 -4.76 -13.61
N LEU A 81 -14.25 -4.28 -14.01
CA LEU A 81 -14.45 -3.49 -15.24
C LEU A 81 -13.65 -2.19 -15.21
N VAL A 82 -13.74 -1.43 -14.11
CA VAL A 82 -13.03 -0.16 -13.94
C VAL A 82 -11.51 -0.35 -14.02
N VAL A 83 -10.99 -1.41 -13.40
CA VAL A 83 -9.57 -1.75 -13.50
C VAL A 83 -9.21 -2.13 -14.94
N ALA A 84 -10.02 -2.94 -15.61
CA ALA A 84 -9.75 -3.36 -16.98
C ALA A 84 -9.77 -2.17 -17.97
N GLU A 85 -10.72 -1.24 -17.82
CA GLU A 85 -10.78 0.00 -18.60
C GLU A 85 -9.53 0.86 -18.35
N PHE A 86 -9.10 1.01 -17.09
CA PHE A 86 -7.86 1.71 -16.74
C PHE A 86 -6.65 1.09 -17.43
N LEU A 87 -6.49 -0.23 -17.38
CA LEU A 87 -5.34 -0.92 -17.99
C LEU A 87 -5.34 -0.84 -19.51
N THR A 88 -6.53 -0.83 -20.13
CA THR A 88 -6.68 -0.69 -21.58
C THR A 88 -6.20 0.68 -22.10
N LYS A 89 -6.28 1.73 -21.26
CA LYS A 89 -5.68 3.05 -21.56
C LYS A 89 -4.15 3.07 -21.49
N ARG A 90 -3.52 1.98 -21.03
CA ARG A 90 -2.06 1.81 -20.84
C ARG A 90 -1.33 2.93 -20.04
N PRO A 91 -1.91 3.48 -18.96
CA PRO A 91 -1.28 4.56 -18.19
C PRO A 91 0.02 4.11 -17.48
N LEU A 92 0.21 2.79 -17.33
CA LEU A 92 1.39 2.17 -16.73
C LEU A 92 2.50 1.80 -17.73
N ARG A 93 2.43 2.25 -18.99
CA ARG A 93 3.40 1.87 -20.06
C ARG A 93 4.85 2.28 -19.79
N PHE A 94 5.09 3.25 -18.90
CA PHE A 94 6.44 3.68 -18.52
C PHE A 94 7.02 2.87 -17.34
N SER A 95 6.24 1.94 -16.80
CA SER A 95 6.72 1.01 -15.77
C SER A 95 7.74 0.05 -16.38
N ARG A 96 8.65 -0.45 -15.55
CA ARG A 96 9.57 -1.51 -15.97
C ARG A 96 8.75 -2.72 -16.42
N ARG A 97 9.13 -3.33 -17.55
CA ARG A 97 8.47 -4.55 -18.03
C ARG A 97 8.38 -5.63 -16.93
N PRO A 98 7.25 -6.34 -16.82
CA PRO A 98 7.10 -7.41 -15.86
C PRO A 98 8.00 -8.59 -16.22
N THR A 99 8.44 -9.32 -15.18
CA THR A 99 9.15 -10.58 -15.34
C THR A 99 8.18 -11.70 -15.72
N LEU A 100 8.68 -12.79 -16.32
CA LEU A 100 7.85 -13.96 -16.65
C LEU A 100 7.12 -14.53 -15.42
N ARG A 101 7.77 -14.47 -14.25
CA ARG A 101 7.15 -14.88 -12.97
C ARG A 101 5.96 -13.99 -12.61
N GLU A 102 6.12 -12.67 -12.68
CA GLU A 102 5.03 -11.73 -12.38
C GLU A 102 3.84 -11.91 -13.34
N ILE A 103 4.11 -12.18 -14.63
CA ILE A 103 3.08 -12.48 -15.63
C ILE A 103 2.38 -13.81 -15.31
N ALA A 104 3.12 -14.84 -14.90
CA ALA A 104 2.55 -16.15 -14.57
C ALA A 104 1.61 -16.11 -13.37
N GLU A 105 1.85 -15.20 -12.42
CA GLU A 105 0.99 -14.98 -11.25
C GLU A 105 -0.33 -14.25 -11.56
N VAL A 106 -0.51 -13.73 -12.79
CA VAL A 106 -1.77 -13.08 -13.20
C VAL A 106 -2.84 -14.13 -13.50
N GLN A 107 -3.88 -14.14 -12.67
CA GLN A 107 -5.09 -14.95 -12.81
C GLN A 107 -6.08 -14.29 -13.79
N LEU A 108 -5.73 -14.32 -15.08
CA LEU A 108 -6.49 -13.64 -16.14
C LEU A 108 -7.89 -14.25 -16.34
N ASP A 109 -8.02 -15.54 -16.09
CA ASP A 109 -9.28 -16.29 -16.11
C ASP A 109 -10.31 -15.71 -15.14
N LEU A 110 -9.91 -15.34 -13.91
CA LEU A 110 -10.81 -14.68 -12.96
C LEU A 110 -11.31 -13.32 -13.46
N VAL A 111 -10.43 -12.55 -14.11
CA VAL A 111 -10.79 -11.25 -14.70
C VAL A 111 -11.75 -11.46 -15.87
N GLN A 112 -11.50 -12.46 -16.73
CA GLN A 112 -12.35 -12.77 -17.88
C GLN A 112 -13.72 -13.28 -17.46
N ASN A 113 -13.81 -14.08 -16.40
CA ASN A 113 -15.08 -14.63 -15.91
C ASN A 113 -16.04 -13.56 -15.35
N ARG A 114 -15.52 -12.40 -14.92
CA ARG A 114 -16.30 -11.26 -14.40
C ARG A 114 -16.64 -10.20 -15.45
N LEU A 115 -15.92 -10.20 -16.57
CA LEU A 115 -16.14 -9.24 -17.64
C LEU A 115 -17.05 -9.83 -18.71
N SER A 116 -17.79 -8.94 -19.38
CA SER A 116 -18.59 -9.36 -20.54
C SER A 116 -17.71 -9.93 -21.63
N ASN A 117 -18.18 -10.97 -22.32
CA ASN A 117 -17.49 -11.61 -23.45
C ASN A 117 -17.16 -10.64 -24.61
N VAL A 118 -17.78 -9.45 -24.64
CA VAL A 118 -17.51 -8.40 -25.64
C VAL A 118 -16.49 -7.36 -25.18
N PHE A 119 -15.90 -7.49 -23.99
CA PHE A 119 -14.87 -6.57 -23.52
C PHE A 119 -13.62 -6.69 -24.41
N ALA A 120 -13.17 -5.55 -24.95
CA ALA A 120 -12.02 -5.49 -25.84
C ALA A 120 -10.72 -5.30 -25.04
N TYR A 121 -10.00 -6.40 -24.81
CA TYR A 121 -8.69 -6.38 -24.17
C TYR A 121 -7.61 -5.82 -25.10
N CYS A 122 -6.63 -5.10 -24.55
CA CYS A 122 -5.42 -4.75 -25.29
C CYS A 122 -4.46 -5.96 -25.41
N GLU A 123 -3.60 -5.99 -26.44
CA GLU A 123 -2.68 -7.12 -26.70
C GLU A 123 -1.76 -7.45 -25.51
N ASP A 124 -1.35 -6.42 -24.76
CA ASP A 124 -0.47 -6.50 -23.60
C ASP A 124 -1.23 -6.52 -22.26
N PHE A 125 -2.54 -6.81 -22.26
CA PHE A 125 -3.39 -6.69 -21.07
C PHE A 125 -2.86 -7.49 -19.88
N LYS A 126 -2.42 -8.74 -20.10
CA LYS A 126 -1.86 -9.58 -19.02
C LYS A 126 -0.56 -9.00 -18.44
N GLU A 127 0.28 -8.37 -19.27
CA GLU A 127 1.48 -7.67 -18.81
C GLU A 127 1.10 -6.41 -18.02
N MET A 128 0.07 -5.68 -18.44
CA MET A 128 -0.43 -4.52 -17.71
C MET A 128 -1.01 -4.92 -16.36
N CYS A 129 -1.73 -6.04 -16.25
CA CYS A 129 -2.17 -6.61 -14.96
C CYS A 129 -0.98 -6.93 -14.05
N ALA A 130 0.09 -7.52 -14.59
CA ALA A 130 1.29 -7.82 -13.82
C ALA A 130 1.98 -6.55 -13.30
N CYS A 131 2.07 -5.51 -14.13
CA CYS A 131 2.55 -4.19 -13.72
C CYS A 131 1.64 -3.58 -12.64
N PHE A 132 0.33 -3.65 -12.82
CA PHE A 132 -0.68 -3.07 -11.93
C PHE A 132 -0.55 -3.59 -10.52
N ARG A 133 -0.38 -4.91 -10.33
CA ARG A 133 -0.17 -5.56 -9.01
C ARG A 133 0.94 -4.95 -8.17
N ARG A 134 1.90 -4.24 -8.78
CA ARG A 134 2.94 -3.52 -8.04
C ARG A 134 2.43 -2.26 -7.37
N PHE A 135 1.23 -1.79 -7.65
CA PHE A 135 0.71 -0.51 -7.20
C PHE A 135 -0.59 -0.63 -6.40
N ASN A 136 -0.96 -1.86 -6.04
CA ASN A 136 -2.15 -2.13 -5.27
C ASN A 136 -1.93 -3.30 -4.33
N TRP A 137 -2.88 -3.46 -3.42
CA TRP A 137 -3.04 -4.65 -2.61
C TRP A 137 -4.54 -4.92 -2.42
N TRP A 138 -4.85 -6.09 -1.91
CA TRP A 138 -6.21 -6.53 -1.62
C TRP A 138 -6.43 -6.58 -0.12
N GLU A 139 -7.56 -6.06 0.33
CA GLU A 139 -8.11 -6.24 1.67
C GLU A 139 -9.40 -7.05 1.52
N GLY A 140 -9.30 -8.38 1.65
CA GLY A 140 -10.38 -9.26 1.22
C GLY A 140 -10.67 -9.07 -0.28
N ASP A 141 -11.92 -8.76 -0.63
CA ASP A 141 -12.37 -8.44 -2.00
C ASP A 141 -12.27 -6.94 -2.33
N ILE A 142 -11.75 -6.11 -1.43
CA ILE A 142 -11.61 -4.67 -1.62
C ILE A 142 -10.21 -4.36 -2.18
N LEU A 143 -10.17 -3.82 -3.40
CA LEU A 143 -8.93 -3.36 -4.02
C LEU A 143 -8.51 -1.99 -3.47
N LYS A 144 -7.26 -1.89 -3.01
CA LYS A 144 -6.67 -0.66 -2.47
C LYS A 144 -5.47 -0.22 -3.29
N LEU A 145 -5.27 1.09 -3.41
CA LEU A 145 -4.21 1.69 -4.22
C LEU A 145 -3.02 2.14 -3.34
N ASP A 146 -1.80 1.89 -3.82
CA ASP A 146 -0.57 2.39 -3.20
C ASP A 146 -0.26 3.81 -3.69
N TYR A 147 -0.76 4.80 -2.96
CA TYR A 147 -0.55 6.21 -3.27
C TYR A 147 0.93 6.61 -3.29
N ASN A 148 1.79 5.97 -2.49
CA ASN A 148 3.22 6.25 -2.54
C ASN A 148 3.83 5.78 -3.86
N ARG A 149 3.47 4.59 -4.33
CA ARG A 149 3.94 4.08 -5.62
C ARG A 149 3.32 4.82 -6.79
N TYR A 150 2.04 5.16 -6.75
CA TYR A 150 1.38 5.98 -7.76
C TYR A 150 1.97 7.39 -7.84
N GLY A 151 2.15 8.06 -6.70
CA GLY A 151 2.74 9.39 -6.67
C GLY A 151 4.17 9.40 -7.16
N LYS A 152 4.96 8.39 -6.80
CA LYS A 152 6.31 8.21 -7.34
C LYS A 152 6.24 8.02 -8.85
N TYR A 153 5.40 7.11 -9.33
CA TYR A 153 5.27 6.83 -10.76
C TYR A 153 4.84 8.06 -11.56
N LEU A 154 3.82 8.78 -11.11
CA LEU A 154 3.36 10.03 -11.74
C LEU A 154 4.47 11.06 -11.73
N LEU A 155 5.12 11.33 -10.61
CA LEU A 155 6.17 12.34 -10.52
C LEU A 155 7.30 12.10 -11.53
N PHE A 156 7.76 10.86 -11.65
CA PHE A 156 8.87 10.51 -12.55
C PHE A 156 8.48 10.46 -14.04
N ASN A 157 7.20 10.26 -14.35
CA ASN A 157 6.73 10.10 -15.73
C ASN A 157 5.79 11.23 -16.19
N TYR A 158 5.54 12.23 -15.35
CA TYR A 158 4.53 13.26 -15.58
C TYR A 158 4.65 13.93 -16.95
N HIS A 159 5.89 14.28 -17.33
CA HIS A 159 6.24 14.94 -18.58
C HIS A 159 6.14 14.03 -19.82
N LYS A 160 6.10 12.71 -19.64
CA LYS A 160 5.98 11.73 -20.74
C LYS A 160 4.53 11.32 -20.98
N MET A 161 3.66 11.55 -19.99
CA MET A 161 2.27 11.12 -20.03
C MET A 161 1.39 12.16 -20.72
N THR A 162 0.33 11.71 -21.40
CA THR A 162 -0.74 12.60 -21.85
C THR A 162 -1.62 13.02 -20.68
N GLU A 163 -2.50 13.99 -20.90
CA GLU A 163 -3.46 14.38 -19.87
C GLU A 163 -4.44 13.25 -19.57
N GLU A 164 -4.94 12.56 -20.59
CA GLU A 164 -5.84 11.42 -20.46
C GLU A 164 -5.20 10.28 -19.67
N GLU A 165 -3.92 10.01 -19.88
CA GLU A 165 -3.17 8.99 -19.12
C GLU A 165 -3.03 9.36 -17.64
N ARG A 166 -2.82 10.64 -17.32
CA ARG A 166 -2.77 11.11 -15.93
C ARG A 166 -4.15 11.05 -15.28
N GLN A 167 -5.17 11.57 -15.97
CA GLN A 167 -6.55 11.57 -15.50
C GLN A 167 -7.06 10.15 -15.23
N ALA A 168 -6.63 9.16 -16.02
CA ALA A 168 -7.00 7.76 -15.80
C ALA A 168 -6.67 7.24 -14.38
N PHE A 169 -5.57 7.71 -13.74
CA PHE A 169 -5.27 7.35 -12.35
C PHE A 169 -6.31 7.89 -11.38
N PHE A 170 -6.70 9.16 -11.54
CA PHE A 170 -7.66 9.82 -10.67
C PHE A 170 -9.07 9.28 -10.89
N GLU A 171 -9.44 8.99 -12.14
CA GLU A 171 -10.70 8.31 -12.48
C GLU A 171 -10.80 6.92 -11.83
N LEU A 172 -9.73 6.12 -11.93
CA LEU A 172 -9.66 4.81 -11.29
C LEU A 172 -9.83 4.94 -9.77
N ASP A 173 -9.08 5.83 -9.15
CA ASP A 173 -9.10 6.07 -7.71
C ASP A 173 -10.49 6.48 -7.21
N ILE A 174 -11.11 7.48 -7.83
CA ILE A 174 -12.44 7.95 -7.45
C ILE A 174 -13.48 6.85 -7.64
N MET A 175 -13.44 6.12 -8.77
CA MET A 175 -14.34 4.98 -8.98
C MET A 175 -14.15 3.91 -7.91
N LEU A 176 -12.91 3.52 -7.60
CA LEU A 176 -12.65 2.53 -6.56
C LEU A 176 -13.07 3.03 -5.17
N GLU A 177 -12.91 4.32 -4.85
CA GLU A 177 -13.40 4.90 -3.59
C GLU A 177 -14.93 4.74 -3.47
N LEU A 178 -15.67 5.08 -4.53
CA LEU A 178 -17.13 4.97 -4.57
C LEU A 178 -17.60 3.51 -4.48
N ILE A 179 -17.00 2.63 -5.28
CA ILE A 179 -17.28 1.19 -5.29
C ILE A 179 -16.99 0.59 -3.91
N ASN A 180 -15.81 0.84 -3.36
CA ASN A 180 -15.40 0.29 -2.08
C ASN A 180 -16.30 0.77 -0.94
N LYS A 181 -16.79 2.02 -1.00
CA LYS A 181 -17.75 2.56 -0.04
C LYS A 181 -19.09 1.81 -0.07
N ASP A 182 -19.58 1.46 -1.26
CA ASP A 182 -20.83 0.69 -1.38
C ASP A 182 -20.61 -0.80 -1.11
N MET A 183 -19.46 -1.38 -1.48
CA MET A 183 -19.07 -2.75 -1.12
C MET A 183 -19.08 -2.93 0.39
N ALA A 184 -18.54 -1.97 1.15
CA ALA A 184 -18.55 -2.01 2.61
C ALA A 184 -19.97 -1.99 3.22
N LYS A 185 -20.98 -1.48 2.51
CA LYS A 185 -22.38 -1.45 2.98
C LYS A 185 -23.11 -2.77 2.71
N VAL A 186 -22.78 -3.43 1.61
CA VAL A 186 -23.49 -4.64 1.13
C VAL A 186 -22.69 -5.93 1.32
N MET A 187 -21.47 -5.82 1.86
CA MET A 187 -20.64 -6.97 2.19
C MET A 187 -21.48 -7.94 3.03
N PRO A 188 -21.66 -9.19 2.58
CA PRO A 188 -22.40 -10.16 3.37
C PRO A 188 -21.72 -10.26 4.73
N ALA A 189 -22.51 -10.17 5.81
CA ALA A 189 -22.02 -10.46 7.15
C ALA A 189 -21.56 -11.92 7.17
N ILE A 190 -20.29 -12.15 6.88
CA ILE A 190 -19.63 -13.40 7.21
C ILE A 190 -19.57 -13.39 8.74
N GLU A 191 -20.29 -14.32 9.37
CA GLU A 191 -20.03 -14.70 10.76
C GLU A 191 -18.62 -15.29 10.83
N ASP A 192 -17.62 -14.41 10.87
CA ASP A 192 -16.31 -14.61 11.48
C ASP A 192 -15.53 -13.27 11.50
N ASP A 193 -15.50 -12.68 12.70
CA ASP A 193 -14.51 -11.78 13.30
C ASP A 193 -14.01 -10.54 12.50
N GLU A 194 -14.68 -9.41 12.77
CA GLU A 194 -14.17 -8.03 12.86
C GLU A 194 -12.96 -7.62 11.97
N THR A 195 -13.21 -6.89 10.88
CA THR A 195 -12.24 -5.87 10.40
C THR A 195 -12.98 -4.67 9.76
N GLN A 196 -13.42 -3.74 10.60
CA GLN A 196 -13.68 -2.37 10.14
C GLN A 196 -12.31 -1.66 10.02
N MET A 197 -11.92 -1.29 8.80
CA MET A 197 -10.65 -0.59 8.58
C MET A 197 -10.80 0.90 8.93
N ASN A 198 -10.23 1.25 10.07
CA ASN A 198 -9.86 2.59 10.48
C ASN A 198 -8.73 3.14 9.59
N THR A 199 -8.70 4.47 9.38
CA THR A 199 -7.64 5.12 8.58
C THR A 199 -6.25 4.86 9.18
N GLU A 200 -5.17 4.97 8.38
CA GLU A 200 -3.77 4.70 8.84
C GLU A 200 -3.44 5.47 10.13
N GLY A 201 -3.90 6.72 10.25
CA GLY A 201 -3.76 7.52 11.48
C GLY A 201 -4.60 7.05 12.67
N GLU A 202 -5.78 6.46 12.44
CA GLU A 202 -6.60 5.88 13.51
C GLU A 202 -6.02 4.55 14.03
N MET A 203 -5.44 3.74 13.14
CA MET A 203 -4.74 2.52 13.53
C MET A 203 -3.51 2.83 14.38
N GLU A 204 -2.71 3.83 13.97
CA GLU A 204 -1.59 4.33 14.76
C GLU A 204 -2.05 4.79 16.15
N MET A 205 -3.12 5.59 16.24
CA MET A 205 -3.68 6.02 17.53
C MET A 205 -4.10 4.83 18.42
N LYS A 206 -4.68 3.79 17.83
CA LYS A 206 -5.08 2.57 18.57
C LYS A 206 -3.88 1.78 19.07
N ILE A 207 -2.84 1.62 18.24
CA ILE A 207 -1.59 0.97 18.64
C ILE A 207 -0.92 1.73 19.78
N VAL A 208 -0.90 3.07 19.71
CA VAL A 208 -0.36 3.94 20.76
C VAL A 208 -1.14 3.80 22.05
N GLN A 209 -2.47 3.85 21.97
CA GLN A 209 -3.33 3.74 23.14
C GLN A 209 -3.21 2.35 23.77
N ALA A 210 -3.19 1.28 22.98
CA ALA A 210 -2.98 -0.08 23.46
C ALA A 210 -1.64 -0.23 24.19
N ALA A 211 -0.54 0.25 23.59
CA ALA A 211 0.79 0.17 24.20
C ALA A 211 0.89 0.98 25.51
N ARG A 212 0.26 2.16 25.57
CA ARG A 212 0.19 2.99 26.79
C ARG A 212 -0.63 2.32 27.88
N THR A 213 -1.82 1.81 27.55
CA THR A 213 -2.69 1.09 28.47
C THR A 213 -1.98 -0.16 29.03
N MET A 214 -1.36 -0.97 28.17
CA MET A 214 -0.63 -2.17 28.62
C MET A 214 0.56 -1.85 29.52
N ARG A 215 1.23 -0.71 29.32
CA ARG A 215 2.30 -0.23 30.21
C ARG A 215 1.73 0.22 31.55
N ALA A 216 0.65 1.00 31.54
CA ALA A 216 -0.01 1.48 32.76
C ALA A 216 -0.58 0.34 33.61
N GLU A 217 -1.13 -0.70 32.98
CA GLU A 217 -1.68 -1.89 33.64
C GLU A 217 -0.59 -2.92 34.04
N GLY A 218 0.68 -2.69 33.70
CA GLY A 218 1.77 -3.61 34.01
C GLY A 218 1.77 -4.90 33.19
N THR A 219 1.00 -4.98 32.11
CA THR A 219 1.01 -6.13 31.17
C THR A 219 2.36 -6.23 30.47
N LEU A 220 2.93 -5.09 30.06
CA LEU A 220 4.31 -4.98 29.59
C LEU A 220 5.25 -4.87 30.81
N LYS A 221 5.49 -6.01 31.46
CA LYS A 221 6.29 -6.11 32.69
C LYS A 221 7.78 -5.90 32.43
N HIS A 222 8.25 -6.36 31.28
CA HIS A 222 9.65 -6.30 30.90
C HIS A 222 9.85 -5.58 29.57
N LEU A 223 11.01 -4.94 29.38
CA LEU A 223 11.31 -4.25 28.13
C LEU A 223 11.32 -5.18 26.91
N TYR A 224 11.65 -6.46 27.11
CA TYR A 224 11.60 -7.45 26.04
C TYR A 224 10.18 -7.86 25.65
N ASP A 225 9.14 -7.49 26.41
CA ASP A 225 7.76 -7.86 26.08
C ASP A 225 7.26 -7.21 24.78
N TYR A 226 7.91 -6.11 24.36
CA TYR A 226 7.70 -5.52 23.04
C TYR A 226 8.07 -6.45 21.89
N THR A 227 8.88 -7.48 22.13
CA THR A 227 9.15 -8.54 21.15
C THR A 227 7.88 -9.28 20.77
N TRP A 228 7.04 -9.61 21.75
CA TRP A 228 5.78 -10.34 21.53
C TRP A 228 4.75 -9.47 20.82
N VAL A 229 4.77 -8.16 21.08
CA VAL A 229 3.95 -7.18 20.33
C VAL A 229 4.38 -7.14 18.86
N MET A 230 5.69 -7.00 18.58
CA MET A 230 6.21 -7.02 17.21
C MET A 230 5.88 -8.33 16.48
N MET A 231 6.07 -9.48 17.13
CA MET A 231 5.73 -10.79 16.55
C MET A 231 4.25 -10.89 16.21
N LEU A 232 3.37 -10.50 17.14
CA LEU A 232 1.94 -10.51 16.90
C LEU A 232 1.55 -9.60 15.73
N MET A 233 2.12 -8.39 15.67
CA MET A 233 1.87 -7.45 14.58
C MET A 233 2.31 -8.05 13.24
N ASN A 234 3.47 -8.71 13.19
CA ASN A 234 3.94 -9.39 11.98
C ASN A 234 3.07 -10.58 11.56
N GLU A 235 2.47 -11.29 12.52
CA GLU A 235 1.55 -12.41 12.27
C GLU A 235 0.11 -11.94 11.96
N THR A 236 -0.23 -10.67 12.23
CA THR A 236 -1.59 -10.14 12.08
C THR A 236 -1.70 -9.27 10.83
N LYS A 237 -2.43 -9.76 9.82
CA LYS A 237 -2.50 -9.17 8.47
C LYS A 237 -2.89 -7.69 8.40
N TRP A 238 -3.75 -7.21 9.31
CA TRP A 238 -4.26 -5.84 9.32
C TRP A 238 -3.40 -4.89 10.17
N LEU A 239 -2.34 -5.40 10.82
CA LEU A 239 -1.36 -4.60 11.56
C LEU A 239 -0.11 -4.38 10.70
N PRO A 240 0.63 -3.28 10.93
CA PRO A 240 1.93 -3.07 10.28
C PRO A 240 2.91 -4.20 10.59
N SER A 241 3.62 -4.67 9.56
CA SER A 241 4.67 -5.69 9.69
C SER A 241 6.07 -5.08 9.59
N PHE A 242 7.03 -5.68 10.29
CA PHE A 242 8.39 -5.18 10.42
C PHE A 242 9.41 -6.28 10.12
N ASP A 243 10.22 -6.07 9.08
CA ASP A 243 11.29 -6.99 8.70
C ASP A 243 12.44 -7.02 9.71
N THR A 244 12.59 -5.96 10.51
CA THR A 244 13.67 -5.84 11.50
C THR A 244 13.19 -5.25 12.83
N PRO A 245 13.84 -5.58 13.96
CA PRO A 245 13.61 -4.91 15.23
C PRO A 245 13.84 -3.39 15.17
N THR A 246 14.74 -2.93 14.28
CA THR A 246 14.99 -1.51 14.06
C THR A 246 13.76 -0.81 13.51
N SER A 247 13.18 -1.34 12.43
CA SER A 247 11.97 -0.75 11.82
C SER A 247 10.78 -0.72 12.80
N PHE A 248 10.67 -1.70 13.68
CA PHE A 248 9.63 -1.72 14.71
C PHE A 248 9.85 -0.63 15.78
N VAL A 249 11.06 -0.50 16.31
CA VAL A 249 11.38 0.55 17.31
C VAL A 249 11.21 1.94 16.72
N ASP A 250 11.68 2.16 15.48
CA ASP A 250 11.54 3.44 14.80
C ASP A 250 10.06 3.79 14.56
N TYR A 251 9.24 2.82 14.14
CA TYR A 251 7.79 3.00 13.98
C TYR A 251 7.11 3.38 15.29
N MET A 252 7.33 2.61 16.35
CA MET A 252 6.71 2.88 17.65
C MET A 252 7.13 4.23 18.23
N GLY A 253 8.39 4.64 18.00
CA GLY A 253 8.89 5.96 18.32
C GLY A 253 8.18 7.08 17.53
N GLN A 254 7.97 6.90 16.23
CA GLN A 254 7.20 7.84 15.38
C GLN A 254 5.75 7.96 15.84
N CYS A 255 5.13 6.86 16.28
CA CYS A 255 3.79 6.87 16.85
C CYS A 255 3.73 7.55 18.24
N GLY A 256 4.86 7.95 18.84
CA GLY A 256 4.88 8.58 20.16
C GLY A 256 4.77 7.60 21.33
N VAL A 257 5.16 6.34 21.10
CA VAL A 257 5.45 5.36 22.15
C VAL A 257 6.96 5.27 22.30
N GLU A 258 7.49 5.89 23.34
CA GLU A 258 8.90 5.74 23.68
C GLU A 258 9.15 4.32 24.20
N ILE A 259 9.69 3.45 23.35
CA ILE A 259 10.09 2.09 23.70
C ILE A 259 11.54 2.13 24.22
N MET A 260 11.71 1.74 25.49
CA MET A 260 13.04 1.67 26.13
C MET A 260 13.81 0.37 25.82
N SER A 261 13.23 -0.53 25.00
CA SER A 261 13.87 -1.78 24.61
C SER A 261 14.92 -1.55 23.53
N SER A 262 16.12 -2.10 23.72
CA SER A 262 17.17 -2.05 22.70
C SER A 262 16.89 -3.06 21.58
N ARG A 263 17.38 -2.74 20.38
CA ARG A 263 17.39 -3.64 19.21
C ARG A 263 17.93 -5.03 19.56
N SER A 264 19.02 -5.07 20.33
CA SER A 264 19.66 -6.30 20.80
C SER A 264 18.76 -7.15 21.68
N ASN A 265 17.90 -6.55 22.50
CA ASN A 265 16.96 -7.28 23.34
C ASN A 265 15.85 -7.91 22.50
N ILE A 266 15.25 -7.16 21.56
CA ILE A 266 14.18 -7.71 20.71
C ILE A 266 14.70 -8.89 19.89
N THR A 267 15.85 -8.76 19.21
CA THR A 267 16.45 -9.87 18.45
C THR A 267 16.69 -11.09 19.34
N LYS A 268 17.30 -10.91 20.52
CA LYS A 268 17.63 -12.01 21.43
C LYS A 268 16.41 -12.83 21.84
N TYR A 269 15.27 -12.18 22.09
CA TYR A 269 14.06 -12.85 22.54
C TYR A 269 13.18 -13.34 21.38
N TYR A 270 13.25 -12.71 20.21
CA TYR A 270 12.54 -13.16 19.01
C TYR A 270 12.92 -14.60 18.65
N ASP A 271 14.22 -14.91 18.69
CA ASP A 271 14.74 -16.23 18.38
C ASP A 271 14.35 -17.31 19.40
N LYS A 272 13.76 -16.93 20.54
CA LYS A 272 13.31 -17.87 21.59
C LYS A 272 11.88 -18.33 21.42
N ALA A 273 11.09 -17.69 20.57
CA ALA A 273 9.71 -18.06 20.34
C ALA A 273 9.57 -19.03 19.14
N ARG A 274 8.56 -19.90 19.21
CA ARG A 274 8.22 -20.90 18.18
C ARG A 274 6.70 -21.03 18.04
N GLY A 275 6.26 -21.46 16.86
CA GLY A 275 4.85 -21.65 16.52
C GLY A 275 4.16 -20.34 16.13
N GLU A 276 2.84 -20.31 16.27
CA GLU A 276 1.98 -19.19 15.88
C GLU A 276 1.11 -18.75 17.06
N PHE A 277 0.77 -17.46 17.11
CA PHE A 277 -0.17 -16.92 18.07
C PHE A 277 -1.56 -17.57 17.91
N PRO A 278 -2.32 -17.87 18.99
CA PRO A 278 -2.09 -17.55 20.41
C PRO A 278 -1.36 -18.63 21.22
N ASN A 279 -0.65 -19.55 20.56
CA ASN A 279 -0.08 -20.74 21.18
C ASN A 279 1.45 -20.78 21.03
N TRP A 280 2.13 -19.64 21.11
CA TRP A 280 3.59 -19.62 21.06
C TRP A 280 4.18 -20.42 22.20
N THR A 281 5.26 -21.12 21.87
CA THR A 281 6.14 -21.79 22.84
C THR A 281 7.47 -21.06 22.90
N PHE A 282 8.18 -21.18 24.03
CA PHE A 282 9.39 -20.41 24.28
C PHE A 282 10.51 -21.30 24.82
N ASP A 283 11.68 -21.26 24.18
CA ASP A 283 12.84 -22.07 24.56
C ASP A 283 13.43 -21.68 25.94
N ASP A 284 13.11 -20.47 26.43
CA ASP A 284 13.69 -19.86 27.63
C ASP A 284 12.67 -19.65 28.77
N ALA A 285 11.44 -20.14 28.65
CA ALA A 285 10.39 -19.90 29.63
C ALA A 285 9.68 -21.17 30.08
N ASP A 286 9.25 -21.18 31.34
CA ASP A 286 8.36 -22.20 31.88
C ASP A 286 6.91 -21.99 31.42
N GLY A 287 6.01 -22.89 31.84
CA GLY A 287 4.60 -22.84 31.44
C GLY A 287 3.84 -21.59 31.89
N ASP A 288 4.24 -20.96 33.00
CA ASP A 288 3.55 -19.78 33.52
C ASP A 288 4.06 -18.50 32.85
N GLU A 289 5.36 -18.40 32.63
CA GLU A 289 5.96 -17.31 31.86
C GLU A 289 5.54 -17.39 30.37
N ALA A 290 5.44 -18.59 29.78
CA ALA A 290 4.90 -18.76 28.42
C ALA A 290 3.44 -18.30 28.31
N LYS A 291 2.58 -18.61 29.28
CA LYS A 291 1.20 -18.10 29.34
C LYS A 291 1.18 -16.58 29.45
N ARG A 292 2.04 -15.99 30.29
CA ARG A 292 2.15 -14.54 30.45
C ARG A 292 2.51 -13.86 29.13
N ARG A 293 3.51 -14.38 28.41
CA ARG A 293 3.96 -13.82 27.12
C ARG A 293 2.87 -13.91 26.04
N ASN A 294 2.15 -15.03 25.95
CA ASN A 294 0.97 -15.13 25.08
C ASN A 294 -0.15 -14.15 25.50
N ASN A 295 -0.33 -13.90 26.81
CA ASN A 295 -1.29 -12.91 27.31
C ASN A 295 -0.91 -11.47 26.94
N VAL A 296 0.38 -11.14 26.78
CA VAL A 296 0.81 -9.85 26.22
C VAL A 296 0.21 -9.66 24.84
N GLY A 297 0.35 -10.66 23.96
CA GLY A 297 -0.24 -10.64 22.61
C GLY A 297 -1.76 -10.53 22.65
N LYS A 298 -2.44 -11.39 23.44
CA LYS A 298 -3.92 -11.34 23.58
C LYS A 298 -4.42 -9.97 24.03
N ARG A 299 -3.76 -9.38 25.05
CA ARG A 299 -4.16 -8.07 25.58
C ARG A 299 -3.94 -6.96 24.56
N PHE A 300 -2.83 -6.99 23.83
CA PHE A 300 -2.56 -6.03 22.75
C PHE A 300 -3.64 -6.11 21.68
N LEU A 301 -3.91 -7.31 21.14
CA LEU A 301 -4.90 -7.51 20.10
C LEU A 301 -6.29 -7.04 20.55
N ASN A 302 -6.70 -7.41 21.76
CA ASN A 302 -7.98 -7.00 22.33
C ASN A 302 -8.08 -5.47 22.48
N LEU A 303 -7.03 -4.78 22.90
CA LEU A 303 -7.08 -3.32 23.07
C LEU A 303 -7.13 -2.58 21.73
N VAL A 304 -6.38 -3.07 20.73
CA VAL A 304 -6.42 -2.48 19.39
C VAL A 304 -7.79 -2.73 18.74
N ARG A 305 -8.40 -3.91 18.95
CA ARG A 305 -9.75 -4.24 18.47
C ARG A 305 -10.88 -3.52 19.22
N SER A 306 -10.85 -3.46 20.55
CA SER A 306 -11.93 -2.83 21.34
C SER A 306 -12.05 -1.33 21.12
N GLY A 307 -11.01 -0.66 20.60
CA GLY A 307 -11.13 0.69 20.05
C GLY A 307 -12.02 0.80 18.80
N ASN A 308 -12.53 -0.32 18.26
CA ASN A 308 -13.49 -0.40 17.14
C ASN A 308 -14.95 -0.40 17.61
N ASN A 309 -15.25 -0.78 18.85
CA ASN A 309 -16.63 -0.96 19.34
C ASN A 309 -17.19 0.25 20.09
N SER A 310 -16.61 1.43 19.87
CA SER A 310 -17.04 2.69 20.48
C SER A 310 -17.45 3.70 19.41
N HIS A 311 -18.45 3.40 18.59
CA HIS A 311 -19.35 4.40 17.97
C HIS A 311 -20.63 3.76 17.46
#